data_AF-A0A429MJ81-F1
#
_entry.id   AF-A0A429MJ81-F1
#
_cell.length_a   1.000
_cell.length_b   1.000
_cell.length_c   1.000
_cell.angle_alpha   90.00
_cell.angle_beta   90.00
_cell.angle_gamma   90.00
#
_symmetry.space_group_name_H-M   'P 1'
#
loop_
_entity.id
_entity.type
_entity.pdbx_description
1 polymer ?
#
loop_
_entity_poly.entity_id
_entity_poly.type
_entity_poly.pdbx_seq_one_letter_code
_entity_poly.pdbx_strand_id
1 'polypeptide(L)' 'MKRILIVTGQSGSGKSSALQVLEDLGYYCIDNLPLALLPEIVAKLDHENNLEQLALGVDVRST' A
#
# COMPACT_ATOMS: atom_id res chain seq x y z
N MET A 1 2.27 11.61 -12.00
CA MET A 1 2.92 10.31 -12.31
C MET A 1 2.65 9.45 -11.10
N LYS A 2 1.75 8.47 -11.23
CA LYS A 2 1.22 7.72 -10.09
C LYS A 2 2.33 6.88 -9.45
N ARG A 3 2.51 7.00 -8.14
CA ARG A 3 3.49 6.24 -7.34
C ARG A 3 2.76 5.26 -6.46
N ILE A 4 3.13 3.99 -6.58
CA ILE A 4 2.64 2.90 -5.74
C ILE A 4 3.84 2.33 -5.00
N LEU A 5 3.79 2.35 -3.67
CA LEU A 5 4.75 1.67 -2.80
C LEU A 5 4.11 0.43 -2.21
N ILE A 6 4.82 -0.69 -2.28
CA ILE A 6 4.46 -1.91 -1.58
C ILE A 6 5.35 -2.02 -0.34
N VAL A 7 4.72 -2.00 0.83
CA VAL A 7 5.38 -2.15 2.13
C VAL A 7 5.12 -3.58 2.60
N THR A 8 6.20 -4.34 2.74
CA THR A 8 6.17 -5.73 3.20
C THR A 8 7.29 -5.96 4.21
N GLY A 9 7.23 -7.08 4.91
CA GLY A 9 8.21 -7.45 5.92
C GLY A 9 7.69 -8.53 6.86
N GLN A 10 8.59 -9.15 7.61
CA GLN A 10 8.24 -10.13 8.64
C GLN A 10 7.51 -9.46 9.81
N SER A 11 6.80 -10.27 10.61
CA SER A 11 6.17 -9.80 11.85
C SER A 11 7.19 -9.09 12.74
N GLY A 12 6.89 -7.85 13.14
CA GLY A 12 7.79 -7.03 13.96
C GLY A 12 8.84 -6.22 13.19
N SER A 13 8.91 -6.30 11.85
CA SER A 13 9.90 -5.54 11.05
C SER A 13 9.60 -4.05 10.90
N GLY A 14 8.56 -3.53 11.58
CA GLY A 14 8.17 -2.12 11.50
C GLY A 14 7.29 -1.72 10.32
N LYS A 15 6.61 -2.68 9.65
CA LYS A 15 5.71 -2.40 8.51
C LYS A 15 4.67 -1.32 8.83
N SER A 16 4.00 -1.42 9.99
CA SER A 16 3.00 -0.44 10.40
C SER A 16 3.61 0.93 10.67
N SER A 17 4.81 1.00 11.25
CA SER A 17 5.54 2.27 11.44
C SER A 17 5.93 2.91 10.10
N ALA A 18 6.35 2.10 9.12
CA ALA A 18 6.66 2.60 7.78
C ALA A 18 5.42 3.17 7.07
N LEU A 19 4.27 2.50 7.18
CA LEU A 19 3.01 3.02 6.64
C LEU A 19 2.59 4.32 7.32
N GLN A 20 2.72 4.41 8.65
CA GLN A 20 2.39 5.63 9.38
C GLN A 20 3.25 6.83 8.93
N VAL A 21 4.55 6.62 8.73
CA VAL A 21 5.44 7.66 8.18
C VAL A 21 5.04 8.02 6.75
N LEU A 22 4.59 7.06 5.93
CA LEU A 22 4.11 7.35 4.57
C LEU A 22 2.82 8.16 4.59
N GLU A 23 1.89 7.92 5.53
CA GLU A 23 0.71 8.76 5.74
C GLU A 23 1.10 10.20 6.06
N ASP A 24 2.06 10.40 6.97
CA ASP A 24 2.59 11.73 7.32
C ASP A 24 3.22 12.45 6.11
N LEU A 25 3.77 11.67 5.16
CA LEU A 25 4.33 12.17 3.90
C LEU A 25 3.29 12.37 2.79
N GLY A 26 2.00 12.14 3.08
CA GLY A 26 0.88 12.36 2.17
C GLY A 26 0.56 11.20 1.24
N TYR A 27 1.00 9.98 1.57
CA TYR A 27 0.54 8.77 0.88
C TYR A 27 -0.82 8.34 1.42
N TYR A 28 -1.71 7.92 0.53
CA TYR A 28 -2.86 7.13 0.92
C TYR A 28 -2.39 5.72 1.27
N CYS A 29 -2.58 5.29 2.51
CA CYS A 29 -2.07 4.01 2.98
C CYS A 29 -3.20 2.99 3.18
N ILE A 30 -2.99 1.76 2.73
CA ILE A 30 -3.87 0.62 3.00
C ILE A 30 -3.03 -0.47 3.67
N ASP A 31 -3.31 -0.83 4.92
CA ASP A 31 -2.63 -1.93 5.59
C ASP A 31 -3.42 -3.25 5.46
N ASN A 32 -2.70 -4.37 5.65
CA ASN A 32 -3.24 -5.72 5.65
C ASN A 32 -4.02 -6.09 4.38
N LEU A 33 -3.58 -5.59 3.22
CA LEU A 33 -4.20 -5.87 1.95
C LEU A 33 -3.89 -7.32 1.51
N PRO A 34 -4.90 -8.14 1.20
CA PRO A 34 -4.69 -9.45 0.57
C PRO A 34 -3.99 -9.31 -0.79
N LEU A 35 -3.00 -10.16 -1.06
CA LEU A 35 -2.27 -10.19 -2.34
C LEU A 35 -3.20 -10.33 -3.55
N ALA A 36 -4.31 -11.06 -3.41
CA ALA A 36 -5.29 -11.26 -4.47
C ALA A 36 -5.98 -9.96 -4.93
N LEU A 37 -6.04 -8.91 -4.09
CA LEU A 37 -6.71 -7.64 -4.41
C LEU A 37 -5.77 -6.59 -5.03
N LEU A 38 -4.45 -6.82 -5.02
CA LEU A 38 -3.47 -5.90 -5.60
C LEU A 38 -3.78 -5.51 -7.06
N PRO A 39 -4.08 -6.46 -7.98
CA PRO A 39 -4.37 -6.13 -9.37
C PRO A 39 -5.60 -5.23 -9.53
N GLU A 40 -6.65 -5.46 -8.73
CA GLU A 40 -7.87 -4.66 -8.79
C GLU A 40 -7.63 -3.22 -8.31
N ILE A 41 -6.86 -3.06 -7.23
CA ILE A 41 -6.51 -1.73 -6.70
C ILE A 41 -5.66 -0.96 -7.70
N VAL A 42 -4.65 -1.60 -8.30
CA VAL A 42 -3.79 -0.98 -9.32
C VAL A 42 -4.61 -0.57 -10.53
N ALA A 43 -5.56 -1.39 -10.98
CA ALA A 43 -6.45 -1.05 -12.09
C ALA A 43 -7.35 0.16 -11.76
N LYS A 44 -7.91 0.22 -10.55
CA LYS A 44 -8.74 1.36 -10.11
C LYS A 44 -7.95 2.66 -10.02
N LEU A 45 -6.72 2.60 -9.52
CA LEU A 45 -5.83 3.76 -9.46
C LEU A 45 -5.59 4.36 -10.83
N ASP A 46 -5.46 3.54 -11.87
CA ASP A 46 -5.20 4.05 -13.22
C ASP A 46 -6.35 4.94 -13.72
N HIS A 47 -7.57 4.67 -13.26
CA HIS A 47 -8.77 5.45 -13.59
C HIS A 47 -9.06 6.62 -12.63
N GLU A 48 -8.53 6.62 -11.41
CA GLU A 48 -8.66 7.75 -10.49
C GLU A 48 -7.59 8.83 -10.74
N ASN A 49 -8.04 10.05 -11.03
CA ASN A 49 -7.13 11.19 -11.27
C ASN A 49 -6.64 11.88 -9.99
N ASN A 50 -7.26 11.60 -8.84
CA ASN A 50 -6.95 12.29 -7.57
C ASN A 50 -5.97 11.53 -6.66
N LEU A 51 -5.55 10.33 -7.04
CA LEU A 51 -4.70 9.48 -6.21
C LEU A 51 -3.32 9.29 -6.85
N GLU A 52 -2.41 10.22 -6.55
CA GLU A 52 -1.04 10.23 -7.10
C GLU A 52 -0.05 9.39 -6.28
N GLN A 53 -0.34 9.12 -5.01
CA GLN A 53 0.59 8.52 -4.06
C GLN A 53 -0.13 7.48 -3.18
N LEU A 54 0.13 6.19 -3.45
CA LEU A 54 -0.45 5.06 -2.71
C LEU A 54 0.66 4.23 -2.04
N ALA A 55 0.43 3.83 -0.79
CA ALA A 55 1.23 2.82 -0.11
C ALA A 55 0.35 1.64 0.33
N LEU A 56 0.81 0.43 0.03
CA LEU A 56 0.09 -0.82 0.26
C LEU A 56 0.89 -1.71 1.20
N GLY A 57 0.38 -1.92 2.41
CA GLY A 57 0.86 -2.90 3.37
C GLY A 57 0.39 -4.30 2.99
N VAL A 58 1.33 -5.18 2.66
CA VAL A 58 1.03 -6.55 2.20
C VAL A 58 1.73 -7.56 3.10
N ASP A 59 0.96 -8.50 3.65
CA ASP A 59 1.47 -9.62 4.44
C ASP A 59 1.45 -10.90 3.61
N VAL A 60 2.58 -11.61 3.59
CA VAL A 60 2.76 -12.88 2.85
C VAL A 60 1.98 -14.02 3.48
N ARG A 61 1.47 -13.84 4.70
CA ARG A 61 0.58 -14.80 5.39
C ARG A 61 -0.85 -14.78 4.85
N SER A 62 -1.21 -13.75 4.07
CA SER A 62 -2.54 -13.59 3.48
C SER A 62 -2.61 -14.31 2.13
N THR A 63 -2.47 -15.64 2.15
CA THR A 63 -2.72 -16.53 1.03
C THR A 63 -4.19 -16.87 0.90
#